data_AF-A9WM33-F1
#
_entry.id   AF-A9WM33-F1
#
_cell.length_a   1.000
_cell.length_b   1.000
_cell.length_c   1.000
_cell.angle_alpha   90.00
_cell.angle_beta   90.00
_cell.angle_gamma   90.00
#
_symmetry.space_group_name_H-M   'P 1'
#
loop_
_entity.id
_entity.type
_entity.pdbx_description
1 polymer ?
#
loop_
_entity_poly.entity_id
_entity_poly.type
_entity_poly.pdbx_seq_one_letter_code
_entity_poly.pdbx_strand_id
1 'polypeptide(L)'
;MWPKVCLQAAILEKTFMKAPANFVSAMRSILDFNGKVMHSTYMSADPRSTKSLPRNPGSQSALRQSNQQRIVETLLNAGPLTQAELSRHTGLSTATVSNLVKIMSDGGLVSTAPTTSSGRRATSVRLNSNGAVAVGIDVGRTHVRVAIASLGYRVIAERSIKLPLGHLAVEGVKAAADLLQGLLHDAGLPASAVVGAGVGIPGPIDSRTGTVIQGAILPEWVGINILEMLEDALKVPVYVDNYANLGALAQVTWGVHSAVEDLVFVKIGSGIGAGLILGGSPYYGNIGVTGEIGHATISEQGLICRCGNRGCLETVASTAIMIELLSRGAPAPITTEDIIRLAREKDSATLRVIDDAGQAVGRAIANVANLLNPEVIVVGGSLAELGEVLLEPIRRGLIRHAVPVVGETTHLVMSSMGNRAEALGGAALVFQHQGIGATVSSGIAV
;
A
#
# COMPACT_ATOMS: atom_id res chain seq x y z
N MET A 1 6.18 20.09 -49.02
CA MET A 1 5.28 20.94 -48.22
C MET A 1 5.72 20.91 -46.75
N TRP A 2 6.87 21.50 -46.42
CA TRP A 2 7.28 21.76 -45.03
C TRP A 2 8.16 23.03 -45.00
N PRO A 3 7.57 24.22 -44.79
CA PRO A 3 8.30 25.33 -44.21
C PRO A 3 7.49 25.93 -43.05
N LYS A 4 7.92 25.66 -41.81
CA LYS A 4 7.52 26.45 -40.61
C LYS A 4 8.36 26.17 -39.34
N VAL A 5 9.64 25.83 -39.48
CA VAL A 5 10.57 25.70 -38.33
C VAL A 5 11.70 26.76 -38.35
N CYS A 6 11.81 27.59 -39.40
CA CYS A 6 12.89 28.58 -39.49
C CYS A 6 12.58 29.96 -38.88
N LEU A 7 11.46 30.18 -38.18
CA LEU A 7 11.14 31.52 -37.64
C LEU A 7 11.29 31.68 -36.12
N GLN A 8 11.81 30.67 -35.41
CA GLN A 8 12.03 30.78 -33.95
C GLN A 8 13.50 30.72 -33.52
N ALA A 9 14.42 30.47 -34.47
CA ALA A 9 15.86 30.49 -34.22
C ALA A 9 16.48 31.90 -34.29
N ALA A 10 15.80 32.89 -34.89
CA ALA A 10 16.35 34.23 -35.12
C ALA A 10 16.23 35.20 -33.92
N ILE A 11 15.68 34.77 -32.77
CA ILE A 11 15.46 35.63 -31.59
C ILE A 11 16.36 35.25 -30.40
N LEU A 12 17.05 34.10 -30.44
CA LEU A 12 17.93 33.64 -29.35
C LEU A 12 19.42 33.98 -29.55
N GLU A 13 19.80 34.56 -30.69
CA GLU A 13 21.20 34.81 -31.04
C GLU A 13 21.76 36.16 -30.54
N LYS A 14 21.01 36.93 -29.74
CA LYS A 14 21.44 38.27 -29.27
C LYS A 14 21.81 38.41 -27.80
N THR A 15 21.86 37.34 -27.00
CA THR A 15 22.07 37.51 -25.54
C THR A 15 23.15 36.66 -24.88
N PHE A 16 23.98 35.90 -25.60
CA PHE A 16 25.10 35.17 -24.96
C PHE A 16 26.39 35.21 -25.78
N MET A 17 27.07 36.35 -25.75
CA MET A 17 28.52 36.40 -25.98
C MET A 17 29.24 36.28 -24.63
N LYS A 18 29.93 35.15 -24.42
CA LYS A 18 31.22 34.95 -23.70
C LYS A 18 31.27 33.58 -23.00
N ALA A 19 31.85 32.58 -23.64
CA ALA A 19 32.60 31.48 -23.01
C ALA A 19 33.45 30.73 -24.07
N PRO A 20 34.63 30.18 -23.71
CA PRO A 20 35.72 29.89 -24.64
C PRO A 20 35.65 28.53 -25.34
N ALA A 21 36.39 28.46 -26.45
CA ALA A 21 36.51 27.36 -27.40
C ALA A 21 37.05 26.07 -26.77
N ASN A 22 36.15 25.12 -26.45
CA ASN A 22 36.46 23.68 -26.29
C ASN A 22 35.21 22.79 -26.49
N PHE A 23 34.18 23.27 -27.19
CA PHE A 23 32.89 22.56 -27.32
C PHE A 23 32.63 21.96 -28.72
N VAL A 24 33.57 22.08 -29.66
CA VAL A 24 33.34 21.72 -31.08
C VAL A 24 33.96 20.38 -31.50
N SER A 25 34.71 19.67 -30.64
CA SER A 25 35.28 18.36 -31.02
C SER A 25 34.44 17.13 -30.64
N ALA A 26 33.37 17.27 -29.87
CA ALA A 26 32.60 16.12 -29.35
C ALA A 26 31.37 15.71 -30.20
N MET A 27 31.10 16.37 -31.33
CA MET A 27 29.89 16.13 -32.14
C MET A 27 30.14 15.49 -33.52
N ARG A 28 31.22 14.71 -33.67
CA ARG A 28 31.57 14.05 -34.95
C ARG A 28 31.71 12.52 -34.90
N SER A 29 31.18 11.84 -33.87
CA SER A 29 31.39 10.40 -33.68
C SER A 29 30.12 9.53 -33.55
N ILE A 30 28.94 9.99 -33.97
CA ILE A 30 27.72 9.16 -33.90
C ILE A 30 26.92 9.28 -35.19
N LEU A 31 27.44 8.71 -36.27
CA LEU A 31 26.68 8.30 -37.45
C LEU A 31 27.44 7.17 -38.14
N ASP A 32 27.15 5.92 -37.76
CA ASP A 32 27.36 4.76 -38.62
C ASP A 32 26.21 3.78 -38.39
N PHE A 33 25.29 3.76 -39.36
CA PHE A 33 24.07 2.96 -39.39
C PHE A 33 24.29 1.84 -40.42
N ASN A 34 24.41 0.59 -39.97
CA ASN A 34 24.37 -0.56 -40.86
C ASN A 34 23.43 -1.62 -40.31
N GLY A 35 22.35 -1.84 -41.07
CA GLY A 35 21.21 -2.66 -40.68
C GLY A 35 21.47 -4.16 -40.69
N LYS A 36 20.59 -4.87 -39.96
CA LYS A 36 20.19 -6.25 -40.21
C LYS A 36 18.81 -6.47 -39.59
N VAL A 37 17.84 -6.75 -40.45
CA VAL A 37 16.49 -7.22 -40.09
C VAL A 37 16.58 -8.72 -39.83
N MET A 38 16.09 -9.20 -38.68
CA MET A 38 15.81 -10.61 -38.48
C MET A 38 14.33 -10.80 -38.15
N HIS A 39 13.70 -11.73 -38.88
CA HIS A 39 12.31 -12.15 -38.78
C HIS A 39 11.97 -12.68 -37.38
N SER A 40 10.84 -12.23 -36.83
CA SER A 40 10.21 -12.82 -35.66
C SER A 40 9.03 -13.69 -36.09
N THR A 41 9.12 -14.98 -35.81
CA THR A 41 8.05 -15.95 -35.98
C THR A 41 7.14 -15.87 -34.75
N TYR A 42 5.91 -15.40 -34.94
CA TYR A 42 4.87 -15.42 -33.91
C TYR A 42 4.49 -16.87 -33.58
N MET A 43 4.84 -17.35 -32.38
CA MET A 43 4.20 -18.52 -31.78
C MET A 43 3.13 -18.05 -30.77
N SER A 44 1.91 -18.48 -31.03
CA SER A 44 0.72 -18.36 -30.18
C SER A 44 0.97 -18.98 -28.79
N ALA A 45 0.65 -18.23 -27.73
CA ALA A 45 0.67 -18.72 -26.35
C ALA A 45 -0.77 -18.87 -25.80
N ASP A 46 -1.03 -20.07 -25.28
CA ASP A 46 -2.28 -20.60 -24.71
C ASP A 46 -2.62 -19.96 -23.34
N PRO A 47 -3.87 -19.48 -23.10
CA PRO A 47 -4.25 -18.77 -21.87
C PRO A 47 -4.51 -19.66 -20.63
N ARG A 48 -3.95 -20.89 -20.55
CA ARG A 48 -4.19 -21.82 -19.40
C ARG A 48 -2.94 -22.33 -18.68
N SER A 49 -1.86 -21.55 -18.67
CA SER A 49 -0.64 -21.89 -17.93
C SER A 49 -0.47 -21.01 -16.69
N THR A 50 -1.03 -21.44 -15.55
CA THR A 50 -0.60 -20.97 -14.21
C THR A 50 0.78 -21.56 -13.91
N LYS A 51 1.84 -21.00 -14.49
CA LYS A 51 3.20 -21.30 -14.05
C LYS A 51 3.42 -20.64 -12.69
N SER A 52 3.60 -21.48 -11.67
CA SER A 52 4.02 -21.06 -10.33
C SER A 52 5.27 -20.21 -10.44
N LEU A 53 5.21 -19.00 -9.88
CA LEU A 53 6.33 -18.06 -9.86
C LEU A 53 7.56 -18.68 -9.18
N PRO A 54 8.77 -18.49 -9.72
CA PRO A 54 10.00 -18.85 -9.01
C PRO A 54 10.09 -17.98 -7.75
N ARG A 55 10.09 -18.64 -6.58
CA ARG A 55 10.23 -17.98 -5.29
C ARG A 55 11.67 -17.48 -5.16
N ASN A 56 11.89 -16.18 -5.28
CA ASN A 56 13.10 -15.59 -4.71
C ASN A 56 13.06 -15.80 -3.19
N PRO A 57 14.17 -16.25 -2.56
CA PRO A 57 14.23 -16.32 -1.11
C PRO A 57 14.20 -14.89 -0.58
N GLY A 58 13.04 -14.45 -0.08
CA GLY A 58 12.90 -13.14 0.55
C GLY A 58 13.84 -12.94 1.75
N SER A 59 13.79 -11.78 2.38
CA SER A 59 14.76 -11.36 3.40
C SER A 59 14.65 -12.28 4.59
N GLN A 60 15.73 -12.38 5.36
CA GLN A 60 15.68 -13.08 6.65
C GLN A 60 14.58 -12.51 7.58
N SER A 61 14.19 -11.24 7.42
CA SER A 61 13.06 -10.62 8.11
C SER A 61 11.70 -11.04 7.53
N ALA A 62 11.48 -10.91 6.20
CA ALA A 62 10.22 -11.29 5.55
C ALA A 62 9.93 -12.79 5.73
N LEU A 63 10.95 -13.64 5.51
CA LEU A 63 10.85 -15.08 5.74
C LEU A 63 10.51 -15.41 7.19
N ARG A 64 11.09 -14.68 8.15
CA ARG A 64 10.80 -14.87 9.58
C ARG A 64 9.35 -14.51 9.89
N GLN A 65 8.86 -13.37 9.41
CA GLN A 65 7.48 -12.94 9.61
C GLN A 65 6.48 -13.93 9.01
N SER A 66 6.70 -14.34 7.75
CA SER A 66 5.89 -15.37 7.08
C SER A 66 5.88 -16.69 7.86
N ASN A 67 7.04 -17.13 8.39
CA ASN A 67 7.11 -18.36 9.18
C ASN A 67 6.44 -18.23 10.56
N GLN A 68 6.52 -17.07 11.22
CA GLN A 68 5.78 -16.80 12.46
C GLN A 68 4.28 -16.87 12.22
N GLN A 69 3.79 -16.25 11.14
CA GLN A 69 2.39 -16.30 10.75
C GLN A 69 1.92 -17.75 10.53
N ARG A 70 2.71 -18.58 9.83
CA ARG A 70 2.40 -20.02 9.66
C ARG A 70 2.27 -20.76 10.99
N ILE A 71 3.15 -20.48 11.96
CA ILE A 71 3.06 -21.08 13.30
C ILE A 71 1.78 -20.63 13.99
N VAL A 72 1.46 -19.33 13.95
CA VAL A 72 0.23 -18.77 14.54
C VAL A 72 -1.01 -19.41 13.92
N GLU A 73 -1.13 -19.44 12.59
CA GLU A 73 -2.25 -20.06 11.87
C GLU A 73 -2.40 -21.54 12.22
N THR A 74 -1.29 -22.27 12.32
CA THR A 74 -1.30 -23.68 12.70
C THR A 74 -1.84 -23.86 14.12
N LEU A 75 -1.38 -23.06 15.08
CA LEU A 75 -1.84 -23.11 16.48
C LEU A 75 -3.29 -22.67 16.63
N LEU A 76 -3.79 -21.75 15.79
CA LEU A 76 -5.21 -21.37 15.78
C LEU A 76 -6.10 -22.51 15.29
N ASN A 77 -5.67 -23.23 14.25
CA ASN A 77 -6.47 -24.28 13.63
C ASN A 77 -6.40 -25.60 14.42
N ALA A 78 -5.23 -25.97 14.93
CA ALA A 78 -4.99 -27.26 15.58
C ALA A 78 -5.02 -27.17 17.12
N GLY A 79 -5.04 -25.97 17.70
CA GLY A 79 -4.86 -25.76 19.13
C GLY A 79 -3.39 -25.93 19.56
N PRO A 80 -3.14 -26.17 20.86
CA PRO A 80 -1.78 -26.38 21.37
C PRO A 80 -1.10 -27.58 20.72
N LEU A 81 0.14 -27.38 20.25
CA LEU A 81 0.95 -28.41 19.59
C LEU A 81 2.36 -28.44 20.17
N THR A 82 3.01 -29.60 20.13
CA THR A 82 4.45 -29.68 20.42
C THR A 82 5.28 -29.04 19.32
N GLN A 83 6.50 -28.58 19.63
CA GLN A 83 7.42 -28.06 18.59
C GLN A 83 7.68 -29.07 17.45
N ALA A 84 7.66 -30.37 17.76
CA ALA A 84 7.80 -31.43 16.76
C ALA A 84 6.56 -31.55 15.85
N GLU A 85 5.36 -31.37 16.41
CA GLU A 85 4.12 -31.32 15.63
C GLU A 85 4.07 -30.04 14.79
N LEU A 86 4.44 -28.89 15.34
CA LEU A 86 4.55 -27.64 14.58
C LEU A 86 5.49 -27.78 13.38
N SER A 87 6.65 -28.40 13.55
CA SER A 87 7.57 -28.68 12.44
C SER A 87 6.91 -29.53 11.35
N ARG A 88 6.16 -30.59 11.72
CA ARG A 88 5.42 -31.42 10.75
C ARG A 88 4.29 -30.68 10.05
N HIS A 89 3.49 -29.92 10.78
CA HIS A 89 2.34 -29.19 10.24
C HIS A 89 2.75 -28.02 9.34
N THR A 90 3.80 -27.29 9.73
CA THR A 90 4.26 -26.10 9.00
C THR A 90 5.27 -26.42 7.90
N GLY A 91 5.87 -27.62 7.91
CA GLY A 91 6.97 -28.00 7.02
C GLY A 91 8.29 -27.28 7.35
N LEU A 92 8.37 -26.54 8.46
CA LEU A 92 9.57 -25.84 8.89
C LEU A 92 10.54 -26.80 9.57
N SER A 93 11.85 -26.52 9.47
CA SER A 93 12.86 -27.28 10.19
C SER A 93 12.65 -27.16 11.71
N THR A 94 13.05 -28.20 12.47
CA THR A 94 12.96 -28.19 13.94
C THR A 94 13.71 -27.00 14.54
N ALA A 95 14.89 -26.67 14.01
CA ALA A 95 15.68 -25.51 14.43
C ALA A 95 14.94 -24.18 14.18
N THR A 96 14.30 -24.03 13.02
CA THR A 96 13.49 -22.85 12.69
C THR A 96 12.34 -22.70 13.67
N VAL A 97 11.58 -23.77 13.93
CA VAL A 97 10.46 -23.75 14.87
C VAL A 97 10.94 -23.39 16.28
N SER A 98 12.00 -24.02 16.78
CA SER A 98 12.53 -23.72 18.12
C SER A 98 12.96 -22.25 18.26
N ASN A 99 13.66 -21.70 17.26
CA ASN A 99 14.07 -20.29 17.27
C ASN A 99 12.87 -19.34 17.24
N LEU A 100 11.88 -19.60 16.39
CA LEU A 100 10.68 -18.78 16.27
C LEU A 100 9.82 -18.85 17.54
N VAL A 101 9.61 -20.04 18.08
CA VAL A 101 8.85 -20.24 19.33
C VAL A 101 9.53 -19.52 20.49
N LYS A 102 10.88 -19.52 20.55
CA LYS A 102 11.60 -18.74 21.55
C LYS A 102 11.31 -17.24 21.40
N ILE A 103 11.48 -16.68 20.20
CA ILE A 103 11.20 -15.26 19.93
C ILE A 103 9.74 -14.90 20.26
N MET A 104 8.79 -15.73 19.84
CA MET A 104 7.37 -15.52 20.10
C MET A 104 7.01 -15.68 21.58
N SER A 105 7.71 -16.54 22.32
CA SER A 105 7.52 -16.72 23.76
C SER A 105 8.10 -15.54 24.54
N ASP A 106 9.29 -15.07 24.15
CA ASP A 106 9.93 -13.89 24.73
C ASP A 106 9.07 -12.62 24.48
N GLY A 107 8.41 -12.55 23.32
CA GLY A 107 7.42 -11.52 22.98
C GLY A 107 6.00 -11.76 23.52
N GLY A 108 5.77 -12.80 24.32
CA GLY A 108 4.48 -13.06 24.98
C GLY A 108 3.35 -13.51 24.05
N LEU A 109 3.59 -13.81 22.78
CA LEU A 109 2.59 -14.30 21.82
C LEU A 109 2.24 -15.78 22.04
N VAL A 110 3.21 -16.58 22.47
CA VAL A 110 3.02 -17.99 22.82
C VAL A 110 3.51 -18.28 24.22
N SER A 111 2.95 -19.32 24.84
CA SER A 111 3.48 -19.93 26.05
C SER A 111 4.01 -21.33 25.72
N THR A 112 5.04 -21.75 26.44
CA THR A 112 5.61 -23.09 26.32
C THR A 112 5.49 -23.84 27.65
N ALA A 113 5.18 -25.13 27.58
CA ALA A 113 5.08 -25.99 28.75
C ALA A 113 5.72 -27.37 28.46
N PRO A 114 6.47 -27.96 29.40
CA PRO A 114 6.91 -29.34 29.28
C PRO A 114 5.71 -30.27 29.14
N THR A 115 5.80 -31.23 28.24
CA THR A 115 4.79 -32.28 28.04
C THR A 115 5.46 -33.60 27.64
N THR A 116 4.67 -34.64 27.47
CA THR A 116 5.09 -35.93 26.91
C THR A 116 4.27 -36.24 25.67
N SER A 117 4.93 -36.52 24.55
CA SER A 117 4.29 -36.95 23.30
C SER A 117 4.99 -38.20 22.78
N SER A 118 4.21 -39.24 22.47
CA SER A 118 4.72 -40.55 22.03
C SER A 118 5.82 -41.13 22.95
N GLY A 119 5.66 -40.99 24.27
CA GLY A 119 6.60 -41.50 25.28
C GLY A 119 7.91 -40.72 25.43
N ARG A 120 8.09 -39.59 24.74
CA ARG A 120 9.28 -38.73 24.86
C ARG A 120 8.91 -37.37 25.45
N ARG A 121 9.86 -36.76 26.18
CA ARG A 121 9.75 -35.36 26.62
C ARG A 121 9.62 -34.46 25.39
N ALA A 122 8.67 -33.54 25.44
CA ALA A 122 8.40 -32.58 24.40
C ALA A 122 8.05 -31.22 25.02
N THR A 123 8.03 -30.18 24.20
CA THR A 123 7.60 -28.84 24.60
C THR A 123 6.32 -28.52 23.87
N SER A 124 5.21 -28.43 24.61
CA SER A 124 3.92 -27.93 24.11
C SER A 124 4.02 -26.42 23.91
N VAL A 125 3.43 -25.94 22.82
CA VAL A 125 3.35 -24.52 22.44
C VAL A 125 1.88 -24.18 22.30
N ARG A 126 1.47 -23.09 22.94
CA ARG A 126 0.10 -22.59 22.90
C ARG A 126 0.12 -21.09 22.60
N LEU A 127 -0.82 -20.62 21.78
CA LEU A 127 -1.04 -19.18 21.63
C LEU A 127 -1.59 -18.60 22.93
N ASN A 128 -1.01 -17.48 23.36
CA ASN A 128 -1.53 -16.73 24.50
C ASN A 128 -2.79 -15.98 24.03
N SER A 129 -3.96 -16.60 24.22
CA SER A 129 -5.25 -15.96 24.00
C SER A 129 -5.73 -15.33 25.31
N ASN A 130 -5.12 -14.22 25.71
CA ASN A 130 -5.60 -13.42 26.84
C ASN A 130 -6.83 -12.55 26.49
N GLY A 131 -7.39 -12.72 25.28
CA GLY A 131 -8.46 -11.87 24.76
C GLY A 131 -7.96 -10.57 24.15
N ALA A 132 -6.64 -10.33 24.08
CA ALA A 132 -6.09 -9.10 23.52
C ALA A 132 -6.39 -8.95 22.03
N VAL A 133 -6.68 -7.72 21.64
CA VAL A 133 -7.01 -7.33 20.27
C VAL A 133 -6.29 -6.04 19.89
N ALA A 134 -5.88 -5.96 18.62
CA ALA A 134 -5.48 -4.72 17.99
C ALA A 134 -6.68 -4.12 17.26
N VAL A 135 -6.74 -2.80 17.26
CA VAL A 135 -7.73 -2.04 16.50
C VAL A 135 -7.04 -1.38 15.32
N GLY A 136 -7.68 -1.46 14.17
CA GLY A 136 -7.28 -0.77 12.96
C GLY A 136 -8.37 0.18 12.50
N ILE A 137 -8.03 1.43 12.26
CA ILE A 137 -8.96 2.49 11.90
C ILE A 137 -8.49 3.11 10.58
N ASP A 138 -9.39 3.21 9.62
CA ASP A 138 -9.17 3.96 8.37
C ASP A 138 -10.15 5.12 8.34
N VAL A 139 -9.61 6.34 8.35
CA VAL A 139 -10.40 7.57 8.23
C VAL A 139 -10.20 8.12 6.83
N GLY A 140 -11.18 7.98 5.95
CA GLY A 140 -11.14 8.54 4.61
C GLY A 140 -11.82 9.90 4.50
N ARG A 141 -11.84 10.46 3.29
CA ARG A 141 -12.52 11.73 2.97
C ARG A 141 -14.04 11.69 3.16
N THR A 142 -14.63 10.50 3.09
CA THR A 142 -16.09 10.29 3.13
C THR A 142 -16.47 9.07 3.95
N HIS A 143 -15.57 8.53 4.78
CA HIS A 143 -15.85 7.33 5.56
C HIS A 143 -14.97 7.21 6.78
N VAL A 144 -15.43 6.41 7.74
CA VAL A 144 -14.59 5.82 8.78
C VAL A 144 -14.85 4.34 8.79
N ARG A 145 -13.78 3.55 8.91
CA ARG A 145 -13.82 2.10 9.05
C ARG A 145 -13.00 1.69 10.26
N VAL A 146 -13.54 0.76 11.05
CA VAL A 146 -12.86 0.17 12.21
C VAL A 146 -12.88 -1.35 12.05
N ALA A 147 -11.74 -1.97 12.27
CA ALA A 147 -11.56 -3.42 12.32
C ALA A 147 -10.89 -3.81 13.64
N ILE A 148 -11.39 -4.87 14.28
CA ILE A 148 -10.81 -5.48 15.48
C ILE A 148 -10.19 -6.80 15.07
N ALA A 149 -8.90 -6.99 15.36
CA ALA A 149 -8.17 -8.20 15.06
C ALA A 149 -7.55 -8.80 16.32
N SER A 150 -7.66 -10.12 16.48
CA SER A 150 -6.90 -10.82 17.52
C SER A 150 -5.41 -10.84 17.18
N LEU A 151 -4.54 -11.04 18.18
CA LEU A 151 -3.10 -11.29 17.99
C LEU A 151 -2.79 -12.51 17.08
N GLY A 152 -3.78 -13.37 16.83
CA GLY A 152 -3.72 -14.46 15.88
C GLY A 152 -3.92 -14.07 14.42
N TYR A 153 -3.91 -12.79 14.05
CA TYR A 153 -4.25 -12.33 12.69
C TYR A 153 -5.62 -12.84 12.22
N ARG A 154 -6.61 -12.84 13.12
CA ARG A 154 -8.02 -13.10 12.81
C ARG A 154 -8.83 -11.84 13.03
N VAL A 155 -9.57 -11.41 12.01
CA VAL A 155 -10.55 -10.33 12.15
C VAL A 155 -11.73 -10.84 12.96
N ILE A 156 -12.03 -10.15 14.06
CA ILE A 156 -13.14 -10.49 14.97
C ILE A 156 -14.40 -9.75 14.55
N ALA A 157 -14.29 -8.45 14.29
CA ALA A 157 -15.40 -7.61 13.91
C ALA A 157 -14.90 -6.43 13.07
N GLU A 158 -15.74 -5.95 12.15
CA GLU A 158 -15.48 -4.72 11.41
C GLU A 158 -16.77 -3.97 11.10
N ARG A 159 -16.68 -2.64 10.97
CA ARG A 159 -17.79 -1.80 10.55
C ARG A 159 -17.27 -0.56 9.86
N SER A 160 -18.06 -0.02 8.94
CA SER A 160 -17.80 1.30 8.36
C SER A 160 -19.06 2.13 8.24
N ILE A 161 -18.89 3.44 8.30
CA ILE A 161 -19.95 4.42 8.04
C ILE A 161 -19.46 5.46 7.04
N LYS A 162 -20.40 6.12 6.38
CA LYS A 162 -20.11 7.28 5.52
C LYS A 162 -20.01 8.55 6.39
N LEU A 163 -19.11 9.44 6.03
CA LEU A 163 -18.98 10.79 6.56
C LEU A 163 -19.30 11.82 5.46
N PRO A 164 -19.86 12.99 5.82
CA PRO A 164 -20.04 14.08 4.88
C PRO A 164 -18.69 14.59 4.37
N LEU A 165 -18.66 15.10 3.14
CA LEU A 165 -17.50 15.80 2.62
C LEU A 165 -17.20 17.04 3.48
N GLY A 166 -15.92 17.23 3.80
CA GLY A 166 -15.46 18.37 4.61
C GLY A 166 -15.67 18.19 6.12
N HIS A 167 -15.86 16.96 6.59
CA HIS A 167 -15.97 16.68 8.02
C HIS A 167 -14.71 17.13 8.78
N LEU A 168 -14.93 17.69 9.97
CA LEU A 168 -13.86 18.13 10.85
C LEU A 168 -13.14 16.94 11.49
N ALA A 169 -11.93 17.18 12.00
CA ALA A 169 -11.16 16.17 12.72
C ALA A 169 -11.93 15.58 13.91
N VAL A 170 -12.56 16.44 14.71
CA VAL A 170 -13.37 16.03 15.85
C VAL A 170 -14.52 15.10 15.46
N GLU A 171 -15.13 15.30 14.30
CA GLU A 171 -16.25 14.48 13.82
C GLU A 171 -15.76 13.09 13.39
N GLY A 172 -14.65 13.03 12.66
CA GLY A 172 -14.04 11.76 12.24
C GLY A 172 -13.50 10.94 13.41
N VAL A 173 -12.83 11.61 14.37
CA VAL A 173 -12.32 10.96 15.59
C VAL A 173 -13.48 10.45 16.45
N LYS A 174 -14.54 11.25 16.63
CA LYS A 174 -15.73 10.81 17.35
C LYS A 174 -16.38 9.60 16.67
N ALA A 175 -16.56 9.64 15.36
CA ALA A 175 -17.09 8.52 14.59
C ALA A 175 -16.25 7.24 14.77
N ALA A 176 -14.93 7.35 14.77
CA ALA A 176 -14.04 6.22 15.01
C ALA A 176 -14.20 5.64 16.42
N ALA A 177 -14.25 6.50 17.44
CA ALA A 177 -14.45 6.09 18.83
C ALA A 177 -15.81 5.41 19.06
N ASP A 178 -16.89 6.00 18.54
CA ASP A 178 -18.25 5.44 18.65
C ASP A 178 -18.35 4.07 17.94
N LEU A 179 -17.73 3.92 16.77
CA LEU A 179 -17.66 2.64 16.06
C LEU A 179 -16.87 1.58 16.81
N LEU A 180 -15.73 1.96 17.39
CA LEU A 180 -14.92 1.06 18.19
C LEU A 180 -15.71 0.57 19.42
N GLN A 181 -16.35 1.47 20.15
CA GLN A 181 -17.17 1.11 21.32
C GLN A 181 -18.30 0.14 20.94
N GLY A 182 -19.01 0.43 19.84
CA GLY A 182 -20.06 -0.45 19.33
C GLY A 182 -19.54 -1.83 18.94
N LEU A 183 -18.40 -1.91 18.26
CA LEU A 183 -17.80 -3.19 17.86
C LEU A 183 -17.30 -4.01 19.05
N LEU A 184 -16.70 -3.36 20.07
CA LEU A 184 -16.29 -4.03 21.31
C LEU A 184 -17.49 -4.60 22.06
N HIS A 185 -18.56 -3.83 22.18
CA HIS A 185 -19.81 -4.27 22.79
C HIS A 185 -20.39 -5.48 22.06
N ASP A 186 -20.54 -5.41 20.74
CA ASP A 186 -21.14 -6.48 19.93
C ASP A 186 -20.29 -7.76 19.91
N ALA A 187 -18.97 -7.61 20.04
CA ALA A 187 -18.04 -8.74 20.15
C ALA A 187 -17.90 -9.28 21.58
N GLY A 188 -18.53 -8.66 22.58
CA GLY A 188 -18.39 -9.04 24.00
C GLY A 188 -16.97 -8.84 24.54
N LEU A 189 -16.21 -7.89 24.00
CA LEU A 189 -14.84 -7.60 24.39
C LEU A 189 -14.77 -6.40 25.34
N PRO A 190 -14.10 -6.50 26.49
CA PRO A 190 -13.87 -5.33 27.34
C PRO A 190 -12.88 -4.36 26.69
N ALA A 191 -12.96 -3.07 26.99
CA ALA A 191 -12.02 -2.07 26.48
C ALA A 191 -10.55 -2.40 26.85
N SER A 192 -10.32 -3.03 28.01
CA SER A 192 -9.00 -3.49 28.45
C SER A 192 -8.38 -4.59 27.57
N ALA A 193 -9.16 -5.20 26.67
CA ALA A 193 -8.64 -6.13 25.67
C ALA A 193 -7.86 -5.40 24.56
N VAL A 194 -8.11 -4.11 24.33
CA VAL A 194 -7.46 -3.37 23.26
C VAL A 194 -6.03 -3.02 23.65
N VAL A 195 -5.05 -3.59 22.95
CA VAL A 195 -3.61 -3.33 23.21
C VAL A 195 -3.10 -2.08 22.49
N GLY A 196 -3.86 -1.57 21.52
CA GLY A 196 -3.58 -0.35 20.79
C GLY A 196 -4.45 -0.19 19.56
N ALA A 197 -4.41 1.00 18.97
CA ALA A 197 -5.11 1.36 17.75
C ALA A 197 -4.13 1.93 16.70
N GLY A 198 -4.09 1.33 15.52
CA GLY A 198 -3.41 1.90 14.36
C GLY A 198 -4.40 2.65 13.48
N VAL A 199 -4.09 3.89 13.12
CA VAL A 199 -5.00 4.81 12.43
C VAL A 199 -4.38 5.31 11.13
N GLY A 200 -5.05 5.01 10.02
CA GLY A 200 -4.73 5.47 8.68
C GLY A 200 -5.40 6.79 8.38
N ILE A 201 -4.60 7.79 7.99
CA ILE A 201 -5.09 9.11 7.59
C ILE A 201 -4.61 9.44 6.16
N PRO A 202 -5.47 10.03 5.32
CA PRO A 202 -5.18 10.34 3.93
C PRO A 202 -4.41 11.66 3.83
N GLY A 203 -3.10 11.58 4.03
CA GLY A 203 -2.21 12.72 3.85
C GLY A 203 -0.86 12.53 4.53
N PRO A 204 0.08 13.45 4.26
CA PRO A 204 1.34 13.48 4.96
C PRO A 204 1.13 13.87 6.43
N ILE A 205 1.83 13.17 7.32
CA ILE A 205 1.78 13.37 8.77
C ILE A 205 3.23 13.53 9.23
N ASP A 206 3.51 14.61 9.97
CA ASP A 206 4.83 14.76 10.59
C ASP A 206 4.92 13.81 11.78
N SER A 207 5.71 12.75 11.64
CA SER A 207 5.85 11.71 12.67
C SER A 207 6.45 12.23 13.98
N ARG A 208 7.12 13.39 13.96
CA ARG A 208 7.72 13.99 15.17
C ARG A 208 6.69 14.70 16.03
N THR A 209 5.60 15.19 15.42
CA THR A 209 4.59 16.01 16.10
C THR A 209 3.19 15.40 16.06
N GLY A 210 2.96 14.36 15.27
CA GLY A 210 1.62 13.80 15.05
C GLY A 210 0.68 14.74 14.30
N THR A 211 1.21 15.75 13.59
CA THR A 211 0.42 16.80 12.95
C THR A 211 0.16 16.47 11.48
N VAL A 212 -1.08 16.66 11.02
CA VAL A 212 -1.43 16.58 9.59
C VAL A 212 -0.88 17.83 8.88
N ILE A 213 -0.08 17.65 7.83
CA ILE A 213 0.56 18.77 7.12
C ILE A 213 -0.13 19.10 5.78
N GLN A 214 0.24 20.24 5.19
CA GLN A 214 -0.35 20.75 3.96
C GLN A 214 -0.21 19.76 2.79
N GLY A 215 -1.24 19.70 1.93
CA GLY A 215 -1.32 18.75 0.81
C GLY A 215 -2.20 17.53 1.09
N ALA A 216 -2.60 17.33 2.36
CA ALA A 216 -3.52 16.28 2.77
C ALA A 216 -4.84 16.30 1.99
N ILE A 217 -5.43 15.11 1.84
CA ILE A 217 -6.76 14.94 1.22
C ILE A 217 -7.86 15.45 2.15
N LEU A 218 -7.58 15.61 3.44
CA LEU A 218 -8.44 16.24 4.44
C LEU A 218 -7.89 17.64 4.79
N PRO A 219 -8.17 18.69 3.99
CA PRO A 219 -7.67 20.03 4.26
C PRO A 219 -8.16 20.61 5.59
N GLU A 220 -9.34 20.20 6.05
CA GLU A 220 -9.95 20.61 7.32
C GLU A 220 -9.18 20.08 8.54
N TRP A 221 -8.26 19.13 8.32
CA TRP A 221 -7.46 18.50 9.37
C TRP A 221 -6.04 19.08 9.47
N VAL A 222 -5.63 19.89 8.49
CA VAL A 222 -4.27 20.44 8.43
C VAL A 222 -3.96 21.32 9.64
N GLY A 223 -2.80 21.09 10.26
CA GLY A 223 -2.36 21.80 11.46
C GLY A 223 -2.85 21.20 12.78
N ILE A 224 -3.67 20.14 12.74
CA ILE A 224 -4.18 19.45 13.93
C ILE A 224 -3.21 18.36 14.35
N ASN A 225 -2.85 18.32 15.64
CA ASN A 225 -2.20 17.17 16.28
C ASN A 225 -3.23 16.05 16.42
N ILE A 226 -3.29 15.19 15.41
CA ILE A 226 -4.32 14.16 15.35
C ILE A 226 -4.02 12.98 16.25
N LEU A 227 -2.73 12.74 16.54
CA LEU A 227 -2.31 11.70 17.48
C LEU A 227 -2.91 11.96 18.87
N GLU A 228 -2.67 13.15 19.43
CA GLU A 228 -3.19 13.55 20.74
C GLU A 228 -4.71 13.47 20.80
N MET A 229 -5.40 13.97 19.77
CA MET A 229 -6.87 13.92 19.69
C MET A 229 -7.40 12.48 19.67
N LEU A 230 -6.72 11.56 18.98
CA LEU A 230 -7.09 10.14 18.94
C LEU A 230 -6.79 9.43 20.26
N GLU A 231 -5.63 9.70 20.89
CA GLU A 231 -5.29 9.14 22.20
C GLU A 231 -6.32 9.57 23.25
N ASP A 232 -6.72 10.83 23.21
CA ASP A 232 -7.74 11.36 24.09
C ASP A 232 -9.12 10.75 23.87
N ALA A 233 -9.51 10.47 22.62
CA ALA A 233 -10.81 9.90 22.31
C ALA A 233 -10.87 8.38 22.57
N LEU A 234 -9.80 7.65 22.23
CA LEU A 234 -9.78 6.19 22.24
C LEU A 234 -9.29 5.60 23.58
N LYS A 235 -8.53 6.39 24.37
CA LYS A 235 -7.99 5.98 25.68
C LYS A 235 -7.15 4.69 25.65
N VAL A 236 -6.46 4.46 24.53
CA VAL A 236 -5.51 3.36 24.30
C VAL A 236 -4.29 3.92 23.56
N PRO A 237 -3.14 3.21 23.53
CA PRO A 237 -2.01 3.61 22.70
C PRO A 237 -2.43 3.74 21.23
N VAL A 238 -2.07 4.86 20.59
CA VAL A 238 -2.41 5.14 19.19
C VAL A 238 -1.15 5.24 18.34
N TYR A 239 -1.19 4.64 17.16
CA TYR A 239 -0.16 4.79 16.14
C TYR A 239 -0.80 5.34 14.88
N VAL A 240 -0.32 6.47 14.39
CA VAL A 240 -0.87 7.13 13.22
C VAL A 240 0.08 6.95 12.03
N ASP A 241 -0.47 6.64 10.87
CA ASP A 241 0.31 6.51 9.63
C ASP A 241 -0.52 6.98 8.42
N ASN A 242 0.17 7.19 7.31
CA ASN A 242 -0.44 7.39 6.02
C ASN A 242 -1.20 6.10 5.62
N TYR A 243 -2.46 6.26 5.24
CA TYR A 243 -3.32 5.16 4.78
C TYR A 243 -2.71 4.26 3.69
N ALA A 244 -1.83 4.74 2.80
CA ALA A 244 -1.21 3.94 1.75
C ALA A 244 -0.11 3.05 2.32
N ASN A 245 0.65 3.52 3.32
CA ASN A 245 1.60 2.70 4.08
C ASN A 245 0.87 1.55 4.78
N LEU A 246 -0.27 1.84 5.42
CA LEU A 246 -1.08 0.80 6.04
C LEU A 246 -1.64 -0.19 5.02
N GLY A 247 -2.08 0.29 3.86
CA GLY A 247 -2.51 -0.58 2.76
C GLY A 247 -1.41 -1.53 2.29
N ALA A 248 -0.15 -1.07 2.22
CA ALA A 248 1.01 -1.91 1.91
C ALA A 248 1.29 -2.92 3.02
N LEU A 249 1.31 -2.47 4.27
CA LEU A 249 1.52 -3.32 5.44
C LEU A 249 0.46 -4.41 5.53
N ALA A 250 -0.78 -4.10 5.17
CA ALA A 250 -1.84 -5.08 5.10
C ALA A 250 -1.54 -6.18 4.06
N GLN A 251 -1.02 -5.84 2.87
CA GLN A 251 -0.72 -6.83 1.84
C GLN A 251 0.30 -7.88 2.30
N VAL A 252 1.31 -7.46 3.06
CA VAL A 252 2.37 -8.36 3.58
C VAL A 252 2.01 -9.01 4.92
N THR A 253 0.94 -8.56 5.58
CA THR A 253 0.50 -9.15 6.86
C THR A 253 -0.70 -10.11 6.67
N TRP A 254 -1.67 -9.71 5.87
CA TRP A 254 -2.95 -10.41 5.70
C TRP A 254 -3.14 -10.98 4.29
N GLY A 255 -2.28 -10.59 3.35
CA GLY A 255 -2.41 -10.94 1.94
C GLY A 255 -1.54 -12.11 1.52
N VAL A 256 -1.60 -12.43 0.23
CA VAL A 256 -0.78 -13.50 -0.37
C VAL A 256 0.69 -13.10 -0.53
N HIS A 257 1.06 -11.87 -0.14
CA HIS A 257 2.38 -11.29 -0.33
C HIS A 257 3.25 -11.30 0.94
N SER A 258 2.92 -12.12 1.94
CA SER A 258 3.66 -12.14 3.22
C SER A 258 5.13 -12.57 3.14
N ALA A 259 5.56 -13.11 2.00
CA ALA A 259 6.95 -13.48 1.74
C ALA A 259 7.67 -12.50 0.80
N VAL A 260 6.99 -11.47 0.30
CA VAL A 260 7.57 -10.49 -0.64
C VAL A 260 8.38 -9.46 0.14
N GLU A 261 9.59 -9.16 -0.34
CA GLU A 261 10.45 -8.13 0.25
C GLU A 261 10.15 -6.74 -0.27
N ASP A 262 10.00 -6.62 -1.58
CA ASP A 262 9.89 -5.35 -2.29
C ASP A 262 8.52 -5.27 -2.96
N LEU A 263 7.60 -4.58 -2.28
CA LEU A 263 6.22 -4.39 -2.69
C LEU A 263 5.87 -2.90 -2.71
N VAL A 264 5.21 -2.47 -3.77
CA VAL A 264 4.59 -1.14 -3.85
C VAL A 264 3.08 -1.32 -3.85
N PHE A 265 2.39 -0.79 -2.83
CA PHE A 265 0.94 -0.69 -2.83
C PHE A 265 0.54 0.68 -3.36
N VAL A 266 -0.28 0.74 -4.41
CA VAL A 266 -0.80 1.99 -4.98
C VAL A 266 -2.27 2.12 -4.63
N LYS A 267 -2.60 3.09 -3.79
CA LYS A 267 -3.98 3.42 -3.41
C LYS A 267 -4.56 4.44 -4.37
N ILE A 268 -5.62 4.06 -5.08
CA ILE A 268 -6.40 4.96 -5.93
C ILE A 268 -7.75 5.23 -5.27
N GLY A 269 -7.99 6.49 -4.89
CA GLY A 269 -9.23 6.95 -4.29
C GLY A 269 -9.42 8.45 -4.51
N SER A 270 -9.96 9.16 -3.52
CA SER A 270 -10.10 10.63 -3.58
C SER A 270 -8.77 11.34 -3.80
N GLY A 271 -7.66 10.69 -3.44
CA GLY A 271 -6.34 11.00 -3.97
C GLY A 271 -5.55 9.74 -4.32
N ILE A 272 -4.26 9.91 -4.63
CA ILE A 272 -3.38 8.81 -5.01
C ILE A 272 -2.11 8.83 -4.16
N GLY A 273 -1.83 7.71 -3.51
CA GLY A 273 -0.60 7.52 -2.74
C GLY A 273 -0.06 6.11 -2.92
N ALA A 274 1.17 5.90 -2.49
CA ALA A 274 1.81 4.61 -2.48
C ALA A 274 2.42 4.30 -1.10
N GLY A 275 2.26 3.06 -0.65
CA GLY A 275 3.02 2.52 0.48
C GLY A 275 4.11 1.60 -0.05
N LEU A 276 5.28 1.64 0.58
CA LEU A 276 6.46 0.90 0.17
C LEU A 276 6.85 -0.10 1.25
N ILE A 277 6.94 -1.38 0.89
CA ILE A 277 7.65 -2.39 1.65
C ILE A 277 8.96 -2.63 0.91
N LEU A 278 10.10 -2.41 1.56
CA LEU A 278 11.43 -2.67 0.99
C LEU A 278 12.21 -3.55 1.96
N GLY A 279 12.86 -4.60 1.46
CA GLY A 279 13.54 -5.59 2.31
C GLY A 279 12.61 -6.28 3.33
N GLY A 280 11.30 -6.32 3.05
CA GLY A 280 10.29 -6.93 3.92
C GLY A 280 9.82 -6.05 5.07
N SER A 281 10.06 -4.73 5.04
CA SER A 281 9.59 -3.80 6.06
C SER A 281 9.08 -2.50 5.46
N PRO A 282 8.11 -1.82 6.10
CA PRO A 282 7.67 -0.50 5.66
C PRO A 282 8.85 0.48 5.54
N TYR A 283 8.95 1.16 4.41
CA TYR A 283 9.98 2.15 4.15
C TYR A 283 9.41 3.57 4.28
N TYR A 284 9.89 4.33 5.26
CA TYR A 284 9.36 5.65 5.62
C TYR A 284 10.16 6.84 5.06
N GLY A 285 11.36 6.60 4.51
CA GLY A 285 12.29 7.66 4.14
C GLY A 285 12.76 8.50 5.33
N ASN A 286 13.17 9.74 5.08
CA ASN A 286 13.81 10.59 6.10
C ASN A 286 12.84 11.17 7.15
N ILE A 287 11.62 11.54 6.74
CA ILE A 287 10.63 12.22 7.61
C ILE A 287 9.26 11.53 7.65
N GLY A 288 9.16 10.28 7.18
CA GLY A 288 7.88 9.55 7.15
C GLY A 288 6.98 9.87 5.96
N VAL A 289 7.38 10.77 5.06
CA VAL A 289 6.62 11.16 3.87
C VAL A 289 7.23 10.51 2.64
N THR A 290 6.85 9.26 2.38
CA THR A 290 7.22 8.52 1.17
C THR A 290 6.00 8.27 0.29
N GLY A 291 6.23 7.85 -0.96
CA GLY A 291 5.16 7.32 -1.80
C GLY A 291 4.07 8.33 -2.20
N GLU A 292 4.38 9.63 -2.14
CA GLU A 292 3.51 10.72 -2.60
C GLU A 292 3.44 10.82 -4.14
N ILE A 293 3.25 9.67 -4.81
CA ILE A 293 3.25 9.54 -6.27
C ILE A 293 2.08 10.27 -6.93
N GLY A 294 1.00 10.54 -6.18
CA GLY A 294 -0.11 11.38 -6.64
C GLY A 294 0.34 12.79 -6.99
N HIS A 295 1.44 13.28 -6.40
CA HIS A 295 2.00 14.60 -6.65
C HIS A 295 3.08 14.62 -7.73
N ALA A 296 3.45 13.47 -8.30
CA ALA A 296 4.38 13.41 -9.43
C ALA A 296 3.81 14.14 -10.65
N THR A 297 4.60 14.98 -11.29
CA THR A 297 4.18 15.71 -12.50
C THR A 297 4.07 14.77 -13.69
N ILE A 298 2.85 14.56 -14.18
CA ILE A 298 2.53 13.79 -15.38
C ILE A 298 2.29 14.71 -16.58
N SER A 299 1.77 15.92 -16.35
CA SER A 299 1.53 16.89 -17.44
C SER A 299 1.97 18.29 -17.04
N GLU A 300 3.07 18.80 -17.58
CA GLU A 300 3.60 20.14 -17.25
C GLU A 300 2.59 21.27 -17.48
N GLN A 301 1.65 21.07 -18.42
CA GLN A 301 0.57 22.01 -18.74
C GLN A 301 -0.77 21.61 -18.12
N GLY A 302 -0.77 20.66 -17.17
CA GLY A 302 -1.96 20.14 -16.51
C GLY A 302 -2.58 21.12 -15.51
N LEU A 303 -3.58 20.63 -14.75
CA LEU A 303 -4.28 21.41 -13.74
C LEU A 303 -3.37 21.76 -12.56
N ILE A 304 -3.72 22.82 -11.83
CA ILE A 304 -3.12 23.11 -10.52
C ILE A 304 -3.67 22.11 -9.51
N CYS A 305 -2.77 21.42 -8.82
CA CYS A 305 -3.08 20.50 -7.74
C CYS A 305 -3.28 21.26 -6.42
N ARG A 306 -4.03 20.69 -5.48
CA ARG A 306 -4.20 21.25 -4.13
C ARG A 306 -2.88 21.42 -3.37
N CYS A 307 -1.83 20.67 -3.73
CA CYS A 307 -0.51 20.83 -3.12
C CYS A 307 0.23 22.08 -3.63
N GLY A 308 -0.32 22.80 -4.61
CA GLY A 308 0.29 24.00 -5.23
C GLY A 308 1.09 23.71 -6.50
N ASN A 309 1.48 22.45 -6.74
CA ASN A 309 2.15 22.06 -7.99
C ASN A 309 1.18 22.02 -9.18
N ARG A 310 1.75 21.90 -10.38
CA ARG A 310 1.00 21.73 -11.64
C ARG A 310 1.19 20.32 -12.20
N GLY A 311 0.10 19.76 -12.72
CA GLY A 311 0.20 18.55 -13.53
C GLY A 311 0.37 17.27 -12.75
N CYS A 312 0.08 17.28 -11.45
CA CYS A 312 0.20 16.11 -10.59
C CYS A 312 -0.68 14.96 -11.12
N LEU A 313 -0.20 13.71 -11.01
CA LEU A 313 -0.95 12.50 -11.35
C LEU A 313 -2.39 12.53 -10.82
N GLU A 314 -2.56 13.02 -9.61
CA GLU A 314 -3.85 13.05 -8.94
C GLU A 314 -4.89 13.94 -9.65
N THR A 315 -4.43 14.97 -10.36
CA THR A 315 -5.28 15.84 -11.18
C THR A 315 -5.78 15.17 -12.46
N VAL A 316 -5.35 13.94 -12.73
CA VAL A 316 -5.74 13.14 -13.90
C VAL A 316 -6.43 11.84 -13.48
N ALA A 317 -5.97 11.21 -12.40
CA ALA A 317 -6.35 9.82 -12.10
C ALA A 317 -7.06 9.59 -10.75
N SER A 318 -7.28 10.61 -9.92
CA SER A 318 -8.06 10.41 -8.67
C SER A 318 -9.54 10.19 -8.94
N THR A 319 -10.25 9.51 -8.03
CA THR A 319 -11.71 9.41 -8.14
C THR A 319 -12.38 10.77 -8.03
N ALA A 320 -11.78 11.74 -7.33
CA ALA A 320 -12.28 13.11 -7.26
C ALA A 320 -12.35 13.75 -8.65
N ILE A 321 -11.28 13.65 -9.46
CA ILE A 321 -11.29 14.21 -10.83
C ILE A 321 -12.19 13.39 -11.76
N MET A 322 -12.23 12.06 -11.63
CA MET A 322 -13.13 11.23 -12.44
C MET A 322 -14.60 11.58 -12.19
N ILE A 323 -14.98 11.76 -10.92
CA ILE A 323 -16.33 12.22 -10.52
C ILE A 323 -16.64 13.57 -11.16
N GLU A 324 -15.71 14.53 -11.07
CA GLU A 324 -15.90 15.86 -11.65
C GLU A 324 -16.14 15.80 -13.16
N LEU A 325 -15.30 15.06 -13.90
CA LEU A 325 -15.38 14.95 -15.35
C LEU A 325 -16.69 14.31 -15.82
N LEU A 326 -17.07 13.20 -15.19
CA LEU A 326 -18.26 12.44 -15.59
C LEU A 326 -19.56 13.12 -15.14
N SER A 327 -19.54 13.87 -14.03
CA SER A 327 -20.70 14.64 -13.56
C SER A 327 -21.13 15.73 -14.55
N ARG A 328 -20.23 16.23 -15.40
CA ARG A 328 -20.56 17.24 -16.44
C ARG A 328 -21.55 16.73 -17.48
N GLY A 329 -21.60 15.41 -17.68
CA GLY A 329 -22.53 14.76 -18.61
C GLY A 329 -23.75 14.13 -17.94
N ALA A 330 -23.91 14.27 -16.62
CA ALA A 330 -24.94 13.61 -15.84
C ALA A 330 -25.97 14.61 -15.28
N PRO A 331 -27.23 14.18 -15.04
CA PRO A 331 -28.26 15.05 -14.46
C PRO A 331 -28.00 15.39 -12.98
N ALA A 332 -27.16 14.61 -12.31
CA ALA A 332 -26.74 14.82 -10.92
C ALA A 332 -25.27 14.40 -10.77
N PRO A 333 -24.56 14.91 -9.74
CA PRO A 333 -23.20 14.49 -9.46
C PRO A 333 -23.08 12.97 -9.28
N ILE A 334 -22.13 12.36 -9.97
CA ILE A 334 -21.91 10.92 -9.89
C ILE A 334 -21.09 10.54 -8.65
N THR A 335 -21.23 9.31 -8.18
CA THR A 335 -20.45 8.75 -7.07
C THR A 335 -19.33 7.84 -7.55
N THR A 336 -18.46 7.38 -6.64
CA THR A 336 -17.45 6.35 -7.01
C THR A 336 -18.15 5.03 -7.36
N GLU A 337 -19.23 4.71 -6.66
CA GLU A 337 -20.08 3.54 -6.94
C GLU A 337 -20.72 3.63 -8.34
N ASP A 338 -21.10 4.84 -8.78
CA ASP A 338 -21.57 5.06 -10.16
C ASP A 338 -20.48 4.84 -11.20
N ILE A 339 -19.22 5.24 -10.94
CA ILE A 339 -18.09 4.95 -11.86
C ILE A 339 -17.97 3.44 -12.08
N ILE A 340 -18.03 2.66 -10.99
CA ILE A 340 -17.96 1.19 -11.07
C ILE A 340 -19.12 0.63 -11.87
N ARG A 341 -20.34 1.10 -11.58
CA ARG A 341 -21.56 0.66 -12.28
C ARG A 341 -21.51 0.99 -13.77
N LEU A 342 -21.23 2.24 -14.13
CA LEU A 342 -21.17 2.73 -15.52
C LEU A 342 -20.06 2.03 -16.32
N ALA A 343 -18.92 1.73 -15.70
CA ALA A 343 -17.85 0.95 -16.34
C ALA A 343 -18.31 -0.48 -16.67
N ARG A 344 -19.05 -1.13 -15.77
CA ARG A 344 -19.65 -2.47 -16.01
C ARG A 344 -20.72 -2.42 -17.12
N GLU A 345 -21.46 -1.34 -17.20
CA GLU A 345 -22.43 -1.05 -18.27
C GLU A 345 -21.74 -0.65 -19.61
N LYS A 346 -20.40 -0.55 -19.62
CA LYS A 346 -19.59 -0.14 -20.77
C LYS A 346 -19.91 1.28 -21.29
N ASP A 347 -20.25 2.19 -20.37
CA ASP A 347 -20.43 3.59 -20.71
C ASP A 347 -19.15 4.18 -21.32
N SER A 348 -19.29 4.82 -22.48
CA SER A 348 -18.15 5.26 -23.28
C SER A 348 -17.35 6.39 -22.62
N ALA A 349 -18.00 7.29 -21.87
CA ALA A 349 -17.30 8.38 -21.20
C ALA A 349 -16.51 7.85 -20.01
N THR A 350 -17.13 6.96 -19.24
CA THR A 350 -16.52 6.31 -18.06
C THR A 350 -15.30 5.46 -18.46
N LEU A 351 -15.42 4.65 -19.51
CA LEU A 351 -14.29 3.85 -19.99
C LEU A 351 -13.12 4.71 -20.48
N ARG A 352 -13.38 5.84 -21.14
CA ARG A 352 -12.32 6.78 -21.56
C ARG A 352 -11.62 7.42 -20.35
N VAL A 353 -12.39 7.88 -19.37
CA VAL A 353 -11.85 8.47 -18.14
C VAL A 353 -10.99 7.46 -17.38
N ILE A 354 -11.43 6.20 -17.27
CA ILE A 354 -10.65 5.13 -16.65
C ILE A 354 -9.38 4.82 -17.45
N ASP A 355 -9.45 4.81 -18.78
CA ASP A 355 -8.30 4.56 -19.65
C ASP A 355 -7.23 5.64 -19.49
N ASP A 356 -7.62 6.91 -19.54
CA ASP A 356 -6.72 8.05 -19.35
C ASP A 356 -6.07 8.02 -17.95
N ALA A 357 -6.87 7.75 -16.92
CA ALA A 357 -6.38 7.61 -15.55
C ALA A 357 -5.41 6.43 -15.41
N GLY A 358 -5.74 5.28 -15.98
CA GLY A 358 -4.91 4.08 -15.93
C GLY A 358 -3.58 4.30 -16.64
N GLN A 359 -3.56 4.93 -17.82
CA GLN A 359 -2.32 5.28 -18.51
C GLN A 359 -1.44 6.24 -17.69
N ALA A 360 -2.04 7.24 -17.05
CA ALA A 360 -1.33 8.19 -16.19
C ALA A 360 -0.72 7.50 -14.97
N VAL A 361 -1.48 6.63 -14.29
CA VAL A 361 -0.98 5.81 -13.18
C VAL A 361 0.14 4.90 -13.65
N GLY A 362 -0.05 4.20 -14.78
CA GLY A 362 0.95 3.33 -15.40
C GLY A 362 2.29 4.04 -15.63
N ARG A 363 2.25 5.27 -16.16
CA ARG A 363 3.45 6.11 -16.33
C ARG A 363 4.11 6.46 -14.99
N ALA A 364 3.33 6.80 -13.98
CA ALA A 364 3.87 7.14 -12.65
C ALA A 364 4.55 5.93 -12.00
N ILE A 365 3.88 4.78 -12.01
CA ILE A 365 4.41 3.56 -11.38
C ILE A 365 5.59 2.99 -12.16
N ALA A 366 5.69 3.22 -13.47
CA ALA A 366 6.88 2.87 -14.24
C ALA A 366 8.13 3.60 -13.74
N ASN A 367 8.02 4.88 -13.41
CA ASN A 367 9.13 5.63 -12.83
C ASN A 367 9.53 5.07 -11.46
N VAL A 368 8.55 4.69 -10.64
CA VAL A 368 8.80 4.02 -9.35
C VAL A 368 9.48 2.67 -9.57
N ALA A 369 8.99 1.86 -10.51
CA ALA A 369 9.54 0.56 -10.82
C ALA A 369 10.98 0.65 -11.33
N ASN A 370 11.30 1.64 -12.17
CA ASN A 370 12.67 1.87 -12.64
C ASN A 370 13.65 2.21 -11.52
N LEU A 371 13.17 2.83 -10.44
CA LEU A 371 13.99 3.23 -9.29
C LEU A 371 14.14 2.13 -8.24
N LEU A 372 13.05 1.40 -7.98
CA LEU A 372 12.97 0.47 -6.86
C LEU A 372 13.03 -1.01 -7.29
N ASN A 373 12.72 -1.29 -8.55
CA ASN A 373 12.61 -2.65 -9.10
C ASN A 373 11.81 -3.61 -8.20
N PRO A 374 10.55 -3.29 -7.85
CA PRO A 374 9.77 -4.12 -6.93
C PRO A 374 9.37 -5.43 -7.59
N GLU A 375 9.23 -6.47 -6.77
CA GLU A 375 8.69 -7.77 -7.20
C GLU A 375 7.22 -7.62 -7.63
N VAL A 376 6.43 -6.87 -6.85
CA VAL A 376 5.00 -6.69 -7.10
C VAL A 376 4.53 -5.27 -6.82
N ILE A 377 3.67 -4.77 -7.71
CA ILE A 377 2.86 -3.58 -7.53
C ILE A 377 1.41 -4.02 -7.34
N VAL A 378 0.84 -3.70 -6.18
CA VAL A 378 -0.54 -4.02 -5.82
C VAL A 378 -1.39 -2.76 -5.92
N VAL A 379 -2.40 -2.75 -6.79
CA VAL A 379 -3.32 -1.63 -6.95
C VAL A 379 -4.55 -1.84 -6.06
N GLY A 380 -4.79 -0.91 -5.14
CA GLY A 380 -5.93 -0.94 -4.23
C GLY A 380 -6.70 0.38 -4.21
N GLY A 381 -7.62 0.49 -3.25
CA GLY A 381 -8.50 1.65 -3.10
C GLY A 381 -9.90 1.42 -3.68
N SER A 382 -10.68 2.50 -3.80
CA SER A 382 -12.13 2.40 -4.03
C SER A 382 -12.51 1.92 -5.42
N LEU A 383 -11.56 1.95 -6.37
CA LEU A 383 -11.76 1.42 -7.73
C LEU A 383 -11.27 -0.03 -7.87
N ALA A 384 -10.88 -0.70 -6.80
CA ALA A 384 -10.29 -2.04 -6.87
C ALA A 384 -11.20 -3.08 -7.55
N GLU A 385 -12.53 -2.91 -7.43
CA GLU A 385 -13.52 -3.79 -8.04
C GLU A 385 -13.60 -3.72 -9.57
N LEU A 386 -12.94 -2.73 -10.20
CA LEU A 386 -12.90 -2.64 -11.66
C LEU A 386 -12.04 -3.74 -12.30
N GLY A 387 -11.15 -4.38 -11.53
CA GLY A 387 -10.31 -5.46 -12.04
C GLY A 387 -9.50 -5.02 -13.27
N GLU A 388 -9.53 -5.86 -14.31
CA GLU A 388 -8.82 -5.60 -15.58
C GLU A 388 -9.27 -4.32 -16.30
N VAL A 389 -10.49 -3.81 -16.06
CA VAL A 389 -10.92 -2.55 -16.67
C VAL A 389 -10.02 -1.38 -16.25
N LEU A 390 -9.50 -1.41 -15.02
CA LEU A 390 -8.52 -0.45 -14.52
C LEU A 390 -7.08 -0.97 -14.67
N LEU A 391 -6.84 -2.26 -14.43
CA LEU A 391 -5.49 -2.81 -14.40
C LEU A 391 -4.82 -2.81 -15.78
N GLU A 392 -5.57 -3.06 -16.85
CA GLU A 392 -5.05 -3.15 -18.21
C GLU A 392 -4.47 -1.81 -18.72
N PRO A 393 -5.15 -0.64 -18.62
CA PRO A 393 -4.53 0.63 -18.99
C PRO A 393 -3.32 0.99 -18.10
N ILE A 394 -3.32 0.61 -16.81
CA ILE A 394 -2.15 0.75 -15.94
C ILE A 394 -0.98 -0.10 -16.44
N ARG A 395 -1.24 -1.36 -16.81
CA ARG A 395 -0.24 -2.29 -17.36
C ARG A 395 0.38 -1.76 -18.64
N ARG A 396 -0.43 -1.22 -19.55
CA ARG A 396 0.08 -0.58 -20.79
C ARG A 396 0.96 0.62 -20.49
N GLY A 397 0.57 1.47 -19.54
CA GLY A 397 1.41 2.59 -19.10
C GLY A 397 2.72 2.14 -18.46
N LEU A 398 2.67 1.11 -17.61
CA LEU A 398 3.86 0.51 -16.97
C LEU A 398 4.85 0.01 -18.02
N ILE A 399 4.41 -0.88 -18.91
CA ILE A 399 5.26 -1.49 -19.95
C ILE A 399 5.85 -0.43 -20.89
N ARG A 400 5.07 0.61 -21.22
CA ARG A 400 5.51 1.67 -22.14
C ARG A 400 6.63 2.53 -21.55
N HIS A 401 6.64 2.73 -20.24
CA HIS A 401 7.50 3.73 -19.59
C HIS A 401 8.59 3.11 -18.71
N ALA A 402 8.50 1.82 -18.38
CA ALA A 402 9.55 1.11 -17.67
C ALA A 402 10.69 0.69 -18.60
N VAL A 403 11.88 0.47 -18.03
CA VAL A 403 12.94 -0.30 -18.71
C VAL A 403 12.35 -1.68 -19.05
N PRO A 404 12.52 -2.21 -20.28
CA PRO A 404 11.81 -3.41 -20.73
C PRO A 404 11.83 -4.58 -19.75
N VAL A 405 13.01 -4.91 -19.21
CA VAL A 405 13.14 -6.01 -18.23
C VAL A 405 12.33 -5.74 -16.96
N VAL A 406 12.32 -4.51 -16.45
CA VAL A 406 11.54 -4.13 -15.26
C VAL A 406 10.05 -4.25 -15.54
N GLY A 407 9.59 -3.74 -16.69
CA GLY A 407 8.18 -3.85 -17.12
C GLY A 407 7.72 -5.29 -17.34
N GLU A 408 8.62 -6.19 -17.72
CA GLU A 408 8.35 -7.63 -17.90
C GLU A 408 8.34 -8.40 -16.58
N THR A 409 9.23 -8.08 -15.63
CA THR A 409 9.40 -8.84 -14.39
C THR A 409 8.56 -8.33 -13.23
N THR A 410 8.19 -7.06 -13.19
CA THR A 410 7.36 -6.52 -12.11
C THR A 410 5.91 -7.01 -12.24
N HIS A 411 5.44 -7.74 -11.23
CA HIS A 411 4.07 -8.22 -11.20
C HIS A 411 3.10 -7.10 -10.87
N LEU A 412 2.11 -6.88 -11.73
CA LEU A 412 1.05 -5.89 -11.51
C LEU A 412 -0.28 -6.61 -11.24
N VAL A 413 -0.84 -6.40 -10.04
CA VAL A 413 -2.05 -7.10 -9.56
C VAL A 413 -3.02 -6.15 -8.86
N MET A 414 -4.30 -6.52 -8.81
CA MET A 414 -5.28 -5.86 -7.94
C MET A 414 -5.20 -6.39 -6.51
N SER A 415 -5.45 -5.54 -5.52
CA SER A 415 -5.62 -5.98 -4.14
C SER A 415 -6.93 -6.77 -3.99
N SER A 416 -6.86 -7.91 -3.30
CA SER A 416 -8.03 -8.71 -2.94
C SER A 416 -8.70 -8.27 -1.63
N MET A 417 -8.20 -7.22 -0.98
CA MET A 417 -8.70 -6.75 0.32
C MET A 417 -9.84 -5.74 0.20
N GLY A 418 -10.11 -5.23 -1.00
CA GLY A 418 -11.10 -4.17 -1.21
C GLY A 418 -10.85 -2.97 -0.28
N ASN A 419 -11.93 -2.43 0.29
CA ASN A 419 -11.87 -1.23 1.13
C ASN A 419 -11.37 -1.46 2.57
N ARG A 420 -10.89 -2.67 2.91
CA ARG A 420 -10.48 -3.00 4.30
C ARG A 420 -8.96 -3.02 4.51
N ALA A 421 -8.18 -2.86 3.44
CA ALA A 421 -6.73 -2.95 3.49
C ALA A 421 -6.14 -2.02 4.55
N GLU A 422 -6.54 -0.75 4.56
CA GLU A 422 -5.97 0.29 5.41
C GLU A 422 -6.30 0.04 6.90
N ALA A 423 -7.53 -0.36 7.21
CA ALA A 423 -7.91 -0.74 8.57
C ALA A 423 -7.12 -1.99 9.03
N LEU A 424 -6.99 -3.03 8.18
CA LEU A 424 -6.18 -4.20 8.55
C LEU A 424 -4.68 -3.87 8.70
N GLY A 425 -4.19 -2.91 7.92
CA GLY A 425 -2.86 -2.33 8.07
C GLY A 425 -2.68 -1.63 9.40
N GLY A 426 -3.68 -0.87 9.85
CA GLY A 426 -3.68 -0.26 11.18
C GLY A 426 -3.57 -1.29 12.30
N ALA A 427 -4.33 -2.38 12.23
CA ALA A 427 -4.19 -3.47 13.20
C ALA A 427 -2.79 -4.13 13.12
N ALA A 428 -2.25 -4.29 11.91
CA ALA A 428 -0.90 -4.82 11.71
C ALA A 428 0.19 -3.91 12.29
N LEU A 429 0.03 -2.60 12.22
CA LEU A 429 0.97 -1.63 12.80
C LEU A 429 1.07 -1.77 14.32
N VAL A 430 -0.06 -1.98 15.00
CA VAL A 430 -0.12 -2.28 16.43
C VAL A 430 0.66 -3.56 16.75
N PHE A 431 0.48 -4.61 15.96
CA PHE A 431 1.20 -5.87 16.15
C PHE A 431 2.72 -5.65 16.08
N GLN A 432 3.21 -4.92 15.07
CA GLN A 432 4.63 -4.59 14.95
C GLN A 432 5.17 -3.83 16.18
N HIS A 433 4.44 -2.85 16.69
CA HIS A 433 4.88 -2.03 17.83
C HIS A 433 4.88 -2.79 19.17
N GLN A 434 4.01 -3.79 19.31
CA GLN A 434 3.99 -4.66 20.48
C GLN A 434 5.07 -5.77 20.41
N GLY A 435 5.91 -5.78 19.38
CA GLY A 435 6.86 -6.88 19.12
C GLY A 435 6.18 -8.18 18.68
N ILE A 436 4.89 -8.11 18.37
CA ILE A 436 4.05 -9.21 17.94
C ILE A 436 4.14 -9.26 16.41
N GLY A 437 5.11 -9.99 15.86
CA GLY A 437 5.27 -10.18 14.41
C GLY A 437 6.46 -9.49 13.75
N ALA A 438 7.26 -8.70 14.49
CA ALA A 438 8.55 -8.23 14.01
C ALA A 438 9.46 -7.89 15.20
N THR A 439 10.47 -8.72 15.48
CA THR A 439 11.69 -8.23 16.14
C THR A 439 12.53 -7.55 15.06
N VAL A 440 12.26 -6.27 14.81
CA VAL A 440 13.27 -5.38 14.23
C VAL A 440 13.96 -4.72 15.42
N SER A 441 15.21 -5.10 15.62
CA SER A 441 16.15 -4.50 16.57
C SER A 441 16.14 -2.97 16.44
N SER A 442 15.57 -2.29 17.44
CA SER A 442 15.76 -0.86 17.65
C SER A 442 17.20 -0.62 18.11
N GLY A 443 18.05 -0.33 17.14
CA GLY A 443 19.38 0.20 17.37
C GLY A 443 19.52 1.57 16.73
N ILE A 444 18.85 2.59 17.27
CA ILE A 444 19.33 3.98 17.20
C ILE A 444 19.09 4.61 18.57
N ALA A 445 20.22 4.89 19.22
CA ALA A 445 20.34 5.67 20.43
C ALA A 445 20.43 7.16 20.07
N VAL A 446 19.85 7.97 20.96
CA VAL A 446 20.01 9.43 21.18
C VAL A 446 19.60 10.37 20.03
#